data_AF-A0A0Q4SLD9-F1
#
_entry.id   AF-A0A0Q4SLD9-F1
#
_cell.length_a   1.000
_cell.length_b   1.000
_cell.length_c   1.000
_cell.angle_alpha   90.00
_cell.angle_beta   90.00
_cell.angle_gamma   90.00
#
_symmetry.space_group_name_H-M   'P 1'
#
loop_
_entity.id
_entity.type
_entity.pdbx_description
1 polymer ?
#
loop_
_entity_poly.entity_id
_entity_poly.type
_entity_poly.pdbx_seq_one_letter_code
_entity_poly.pdbx_strand_id
1 'polypeptide(L)'
;MKPKTIESINSNAQIKMNLKENTHISKTYKSLQREMIDFIELGEADYTIADVNKCLSLLDNFLEEISKTDSRETGILAVKKTVLAINNLNENCEYELVETEQREKIADIIILAGHLKGYNHINEDTTEEWREW
;
A
#
# COMPACT_ATOMS: atom_id res chain seq x y z
N MET A 1 14.11 -33.67 -41.18
CA MET A 1 12.64 -33.48 -41.35
C MET A 1 11.94 -34.22 -40.22
N LYS A 2 11.05 -33.70 -39.38
CA LYS A 2 10.63 -32.38 -38.91
C LYS A 2 10.36 -32.59 -37.39
N PRO A 3 10.54 -31.59 -36.52
CA PRO A 3 10.31 -31.74 -35.07
C PRO A 3 8.82 -31.93 -34.78
N LYS A 4 8.46 -32.85 -33.86
CA LYS A 4 7.12 -32.88 -33.27
C LYS A 4 7.12 -32.01 -32.02
N THR A 5 6.59 -30.82 -32.24
CA THR A 5 5.92 -29.87 -31.36
C THR A 5 5.87 -30.22 -29.88
N ILE A 6 6.59 -29.42 -29.08
CA ILE A 6 6.25 -29.20 -27.67
C ILE A 6 5.06 -28.21 -27.70
N GLU A 7 3.84 -28.72 -27.62
CA GLU A 7 2.65 -27.87 -27.47
C GLU A 7 2.57 -27.36 -26.04
N SER A 8 2.93 -26.07 -25.91
CA SER A 8 2.47 -25.07 -24.95
C SER A 8 2.07 -25.53 -23.54
N ILE A 9 2.96 -25.29 -22.57
CA ILE A 9 2.55 -25.06 -21.20
C ILE A 9 1.79 -23.73 -21.19
N ASN A 10 0.46 -23.80 -21.17
CA ASN A 10 -0.40 -22.64 -21.00
C ASN A 10 -0.39 -22.25 -19.51
N SER A 11 0.71 -21.66 -19.03
CA SER A 11 0.83 -21.16 -17.66
C SER A 11 0.25 -19.75 -17.57
N ASN A 12 -1.07 -19.63 -17.66
CA ASN A 12 -1.82 -18.42 -17.28
C ASN A 12 -2.81 -18.73 -16.15
N ALA A 13 -2.35 -19.48 -15.15
CA ALA A 13 -2.88 -19.25 -13.82
C ALA A 13 -2.15 -17.99 -13.32
N GLN A 14 -2.85 -16.85 -13.27
CA GLN A 14 -2.41 -15.73 -12.43
C GLN A 14 -2.08 -16.33 -11.07
N ILE A 15 -0.79 -16.45 -10.75
CA ILE A 15 -0.36 -16.70 -9.37
C ILE A 15 -0.99 -15.54 -8.61
N LYS A 16 -1.96 -15.85 -7.75
CA LYS A 16 -2.66 -14.88 -6.94
C LYS A 16 -1.61 -14.25 -6.03
N MET A 17 -1.01 -13.16 -6.46
CA MET A 17 0.13 -12.56 -5.79
C MET A 17 -0.36 -12.04 -4.45
N ASN A 18 0.13 -12.64 -3.36
CA ASN A 18 -0.14 -12.13 -2.03
C ASN A 18 0.76 -10.90 -1.81
N LEU A 19 0.21 -9.71 -2.07
CA LEU A 19 0.95 -8.46 -1.93
C LEU A 19 1.49 -8.25 -0.50
N LYS A 20 0.83 -8.80 0.52
CA LYS A 20 1.28 -8.73 1.92
C LYS A 20 2.55 -9.57 2.20
N GLU A 21 2.79 -10.60 1.38
CA GLU A 21 4.00 -11.44 1.48
C GLU A 21 5.17 -10.88 0.66
N ASN A 22 4.96 -9.83 -0.13
CA ASN A 22 6.06 -9.16 -0.81
C ASN A 22 7.06 -8.65 0.25
N THR A 23 8.33 -9.03 0.09
CA THR A 23 9.36 -8.77 1.12
C THR A 23 9.57 -7.29 1.39
N HIS A 24 9.46 -6.43 0.37
CA HIS A 24 9.60 -4.99 0.52
C HIS A 24 8.39 -4.41 1.25
N ILE A 25 7.17 -4.69 0.76
CA ILE A 25 5.91 -4.25 1.40
C ILE A 25 5.87 -4.69 2.87
N SER A 26 6.17 -5.95 3.16
CA SER A 26 6.14 -6.50 4.52
C SER A 26 7.16 -5.81 5.46
N LYS A 27 8.35 -5.50 4.96
CA LYS A 27 9.38 -4.80 5.75
C LYS A 27 9.00 -3.33 5.98
N THR A 28 8.58 -2.63 4.94
CA THR A 28 8.14 -1.22 5.02
C THR A 28 6.95 -1.09 5.98
N TYR A 29 5.96 -1.97 5.87
CA TYR A 29 4.80 -2.02 6.77
C TYR A 29 5.22 -2.23 8.23
N LYS A 30 6.12 -3.18 8.51
CA LYS A 30 6.60 -3.42 9.88
C LYS A 30 7.41 -2.24 10.44
N SER A 31 8.21 -1.58 9.60
CA SER A 31 8.94 -0.39 10.03
C SER A 31 7.99 0.76 10.34
N LEU A 32 7.00 1.00 9.46
CA LEU A 32 5.94 1.98 9.67
C LEU A 32 5.23 1.76 11.01
N GLN A 33 4.74 0.53 11.25
CA GLN A 33 4.08 0.19 12.51
C GLN A 33 4.97 0.47 13.72
N ARG A 34 6.21 -0.01 13.70
CA ARG A 34 7.15 0.18 14.81
C ARG A 34 7.39 1.65 15.08
N GLU A 35 7.70 2.44 14.06
CA GLU A 35 8.05 3.86 14.24
C GLU A 35 6.87 4.68 14.79
N MET A 36 5.63 4.38 14.37
CA MET A 36 4.44 5.04 14.92
C MET A 36 4.20 4.65 16.39
N ILE A 37 4.48 3.40 16.77
CA ILE A 37 4.35 2.95 18.17
C ILE A 37 5.47 3.55 19.03
N ASP A 38 6.71 3.54 18.54
CA ASP A 38 7.87 4.09 19.25
C ASP A 38 7.63 5.59 19.57
N PHE A 39 7.03 6.35 18.64
CA PHE A 39 6.70 7.76 18.88
C PHE A 39 5.66 7.97 20.00
N ILE A 40 4.65 7.11 20.09
CA ILE A 40 3.70 7.12 21.22
C ILE A 40 4.43 6.85 22.55
N GLU A 41 5.39 5.92 22.56
CA GLU A 41 6.15 5.56 23.78
C GLU A 41 7.06 6.69 24.27
N LEU A 42 7.45 7.63 23.40
CA LEU A 42 8.16 8.85 23.78
C LEU A 42 7.26 9.86 24.51
N GLY A 43 5.94 9.68 24.47
CA GLY A 43 4.96 10.55 25.13
C GLY A 43 4.70 11.87 24.40
N GLU A 44 5.05 11.94 23.12
CA GLU A 44 4.99 13.15 22.28
C GLU A 44 3.85 13.10 21.24
N ALA A 45 2.97 12.09 21.29
CA ALA A 45 1.97 11.84 20.27
C ALA A 45 0.54 12.23 20.70
N ASP A 46 -0.15 12.98 19.85
CA ASP A 46 -1.60 13.25 19.95
C ASP A 46 -2.47 12.16 19.29
N TYR A 47 -1.87 11.00 18.95
CA TYR A 47 -2.56 9.82 18.45
C TYR A 47 -2.32 8.58 19.32
N THR A 48 -3.19 7.58 19.17
CA THR A 48 -3.14 6.36 19.99
C THR A 48 -2.75 5.13 19.19
N ILE A 49 -2.43 4.04 19.89
CA ILE A 49 -2.26 2.71 19.28
C ILE A 49 -3.50 2.30 18.46
N ALA A 50 -4.69 2.75 18.86
CA ALA A 50 -5.91 2.47 18.09
C ALA A 50 -5.89 3.18 16.73
N ASP A 51 -5.33 4.38 16.64
CA ASP A 51 -5.22 5.15 15.40
C ASP A 51 -4.14 4.57 14.49
N VAL A 52 -3.00 4.13 15.06
CA VAL A 52 -2.01 3.32 14.34
C VAL A 52 -2.66 2.08 13.73
N ASN A 53 -3.43 1.33 14.52
CA ASN A 53 -4.12 0.13 14.02
C ASN A 53 -5.14 0.45 12.92
N LYS A 54 -5.84 1.59 12.98
CA LYS A 54 -6.74 2.04 11.89
C LYS A 54 -5.95 2.34 10.62
N CYS A 55 -4.84 3.07 10.72
CA CYS A 55 -3.97 3.36 9.57
C CYS A 55 -3.47 2.08 8.90
N LEU A 56 -2.94 1.15 9.69
CA LEU A 56 -2.48 -0.16 9.23
C LEU A 56 -3.61 -0.99 8.60
N SER A 57 -4.82 -0.94 9.18
CA SER A 57 -6.00 -1.60 8.61
C SER A 57 -6.42 -1.00 7.27
N LEU A 58 -6.27 0.31 7.06
CA LEU A 58 -6.52 0.94 5.76
C LEU A 58 -5.54 0.43 4.70
N LEU A 59 -4.26 0.30 5.04
CA LEU A 59 -3.26 -0.29 4.15
C LEU A 59 -3.54 -1.77 3.87
N ASP A 60 -3.93 -2.54 4.88
CA ASP A 60 -4.30 -3.94 4.73
C ASP A 60 -5.49 -4.13 3.79
N ASN A 61 -6.53 -3.29 3.95
CA ASN A 61 -7.70 -3.28 3.10
C ASN A 61 -7.34 -2.88 1.67
N PHE A 62 -6.47 -1.88 1.50
CA PHE A 62 -5.96 -1.47 0.19
C PHE A 62 -5.23 -2.63 -0.52
N LEU A 63 -4.28 -3.28 0.16
CA LEU A 63 -3.52 -4.40 -0.41
C LEU A 63 -4.45 -5.56 -0.81
N GLU A 64 -5.48 -5.82 -0.03
CA GLU A 64 -6.50 -6.81 -0.39
C GLU A 64 -7.35 -6.34 -1.60
N GLU A 65 -7.82 -5.10 -1.60
CA GLU A 65 -8.65 -4.53 -2.66
C GLU A 65 -7.92 -4.48 -4.00
N ILE A 66 -6.72 -3.90 -4.05
CA ILE A 66 -5.92 -3.78 -5.27
C ILE A 66 -5.44 -5.14 -5.80
N SER A 67 -5.33 -6.16 -4.94
CA SER A 67 -5.03 -7.52 -5.43
C SER A 67 -6.15 -8.07 -6.32
N LYS A 68 -7.40 -7.66 -6.06
CA LYS A 68 -8.62 -8.14 -6.72
C LYS A 68 -9.04 -7.30 -7.93
N THR A 69 -8.48 -6.11 -8.12
CA THR A 69 -8.77 -5.28 -9.30
C THR A 69 -8.24 -5.92 -10.58
N ASP A 70 -8.90 -5.62 -11.69
CA ASP A 70 -8.58 -6.16 -13.03
C ASP A 70 -8.12 -5.08 -14.02
N SER A 71 -8.17 -3.80 -13.63
CA SER A 71 -7.79 -2.67 -14.49
C SER A 71 -7.05 -1.57 -13.74
N ARG A 72 -6.34 -0.72 -14.49
CA ARG A 72 -5.67 0.46 -13.92
C ARG A 72 -6.69 1.41 -13.30
N GLU A 73 -7.84 1.60 -13.94
CA GLU A 73 -8.89 2.50 -13.47
C GLU A 73 -9.41 2.08 -12.10
N THR A 74 -9.70 0.79 -11.91
CA THR A 74 -10.15 0.26 -10.61
C THR A 74 -9.04 0.28 -9.56
N GLY A 75 -7.79 0.02 -9.96
CA GLY A 75 -6.62 0.18 -9.09
C GLY A 75 -6.42 1.61 -8.59
N ILE A 76 -6.51 2.60 -9.48
CA ILE A 76 -6.37 4.03 -9.13
C ILE A 76 -7.52 4.49 -8.22
N LEU A 77 -8.74 3.99 -8.40
CA LEU A 77 -9.84 4.25 -7.46
C LEU A 77 -9.55 3.71 -6.05
N ALA A 78 -8.95 2.52 -5.95
CA ALA A 78 -8.53 1.96 -4.65
C ALA A 78 -7.43 2.81 -4.00
N VAL A 79 -6.48 3.32 -4.79
CA VAL A 79 -5.45 4.27 -4.31
C VAL A 79 -6.12 5.53 -3.74
N LYS A 80 -6.96 6.21 -4.53
CA LYS A 80 -7.65 7.43 -4.12
C LYS A 80 -8.44 7.24 -2.82
N LYS A 81 -9.26 6.19 -2.76
CA LYS A 81 -10.07 5.86 -1.58
C LYS A 81 -9.20 5.70 -0.33
N THR A 82 -8.07 5.03 -0.47
CA THR A 82 -7.14 4.77 0.64
C THR A 82 -6.47 6.06 1.11
N VAL A 83 -5.95 6.87 0.19
CA VAL A 83 -5.29 8.15 0.51
C VAL A 83 -6.26 9.09 1.23
N LEU A 84 -7.49 9.26 0.71
CA LEU A 84 -8.49 10.11 1.35
C LEU A 84 -8.90 9.61 2.75
N ALA A 85 -8.96 8.29 2.95
CA ALA A 85 -9.25 7.72 4.26
C ALA A 85 -8.08 7.95 5.25
N ILE A 86 -6.84 7.92 4.77
CA ILE A 86 -5.65 8.23 5.59
C ILE A 86 -5.60 9.72 5.91
N ASN A 87 -5.86 10.63 4.96
CA ASN A 87 -5.94 12.07 5.25
C ASN A 87 -6.97 12.36 6.37
N ASN A 88 -8.17 11.79 6.26
CA ASN A 88 -9.21 11.95 7.27
C ASN A 88 -8.77 11.41 8.63
N LEU A 89 -8.12 10.25 8.67
CA LEU A 89 -7.58 9.72 9.91
C LEU A 89 -6.50 10.64 10.50
N ASN A 90 -5.61 11.18 9.68
CA ASN A 90 -4.55 12.10 10.11
C ASN A 90 -5.14 13.40 10.66
N GLU A 91 -6.15 13.97 9.99
CA GLU A 91 -6.89 15.15 10.46
C GLU A 91 -7.53 14.92 11.84
N ASN A 92 -8.11 13.73 12.08
CA ASN A 92 -8.65 13.36 13.41
C ASN A 92 -7.58 13.16 14.50
N CYS A 93 -6.30 13.13 14.10
CA CYS A 93 -5.14 13.03 14.96
C CYS A 93 -4.34 14.35 14.98
N GLU A 94 -4.98 15.48 14.68
CA GLU A 94 -4.36 16.81 14.64
C GLU A 94 -3.11 16.87 13.74
N TYR A 95 -3.11 16.05 12.68
CA TYR A 95 -2.04 15.88 11.71
C TYR A 95 -0.73 15.26 12.22
N GLU A 96 -0.69 14.72 13.44
CA GLU A 96 0.53 14.12 14.02
C GLU A 96 0.74 12.63 13.66
N LEU A 97 -0.27 11.94 13.11
CA LEU A 97 -0.19 10.50 12.83
C LEU A 97 0.73 10.19 11.64
N VAL A 98 0.73 11.04 10.61
CA VAL A 98 1.46 10.83 9.35
C VAL A 98 2.49 11.94 9.15
N GLU A 99 3.64 11.78 9.81
CA GLU A 99 4.82 12.62 9.61
C GLU A 99 5.57 12.29 8.32
N THR A 100 6.59 13.09 7.99
CA THR A 100 7.38 12.97 6.74
C THR A 100 7.86 11.53 6.48
N GLU A 101 8.37 10.84 7.50
CA GLU A 101 8.90 9.47 7.34
C GLU A 101 7.79 8.41 7.17
N GLN A 102 6.63 8.59 7.81
CA GLN A 102 5.47 7.72 7.69
C GLN A 102 4.83 7.90 6.31
N ARG A 103 4.76 9.15 5.83
CA ARG A 103 4.23 9.51 4.52
C ARG A 103 4.95 8.75 3.40
N GLU A 104 6.28 8.73 3.43
CA GLU A 104 7.09 8.11 2.37
C GLU A 104 6.91 6.58 2.39
N LYS A 105 6.79 5.98 3.58
CA LYS A 105 6.54 4.54 3.74
C LYS A 105 5.13 4.14 3.26
N ILE A 106 4.11 4.95 3.57
CA ILE A 106 2.73 4.74 3.09
C ILE A 106 2.69 4.83 1.56
N ALA A 107 3.31 5.86 1.00
CA ALA A 107 3.40 6.07 -0.45
C ALA A 107 4.11 4.89 -1.14
N ASP A 108 5.27 4.49 -0.63
CA ASP A 108 6.07 3.37 -1.15
C ASP A 108 5.27 2.05 -1.19
N ILE A 109 4.53 1.73 -0.12
CA ILE A 109 3.64 0.56 -0.10
C ILE A 109 2.58 0.64 -1.21
N ILE A 110 1.91 1.79 -1.36
CA ILE A 110 0.83 1.98 -2.33
C ILE A 110 1.35 1.94 -3.77
N ILE A 111 2.43 2.66 -4.06
CA ILE A 111 3.07 2.74 -5.37
C ILE A 111 3.59 1.37 -5.79
N LEU A 112 4.26 0.64 -4.89
CA LEU A 112 4.77 -0.69 -5.20
C LEU A 112 3.64 -1.68 -5.46
N ALA A 113 2.55 -1.65 -4.68
CA ALA A 113 1.40 -2.52 -4.91
C ALA A 113 0.77 -2.29 -6.29
N GLY A 114 0.58 -1.03 -6.69
CA GLY A 114 0.10 -0.68 -8.03
C GLY A 114 1.08 -1.10 -9.13
N HIS A 115 2.38 -0.92 -8.91
CA HIS A 115 3.42 -1.34 -9.85
C HIS A 115 3.41 -2.85 -10.08
N LEU A 116 3.29 -3.64 -9.01
CA LEU A 116 3.20 -5.11 -9.07
C LEU A 116 1.94 -5.59 -9.80
N LYS A 117 0.88 -4.77 -9.83
CA LYS A 117 -0.33 -5.01 -10.64
C LYS A 117 -0.20 -4.52 -12.08
N GLY A 118 0.87 -3.79 -12.40
CA GLY A 118 1.11 -3.20 -13.73
C GLY A 118 0.32 -1.91 -13.98
N TYR A 119 -0.11 -1.21 -12.94
CA TYR A 119 -0.96 -0.01 -13.06
C TYR A 119 -0.18 1.30 -13.14
N ASN A 120 1.07 1.31 -12.69
CA ASN A 120 1.94 2.47 -12.70
C ASN A 120 3.41 2.07 -12.86
N HIS A 121 4.23 3.04 -13.26
CA HIS A 121 5.68 2.89 -13.16
C HIS A 121 6.12 2.96 -11.68
N ILE A 122 7.23 2.31 -11.35
CA ILE A 122 7.75 2.28 -9.97
C ILE A 122 8.12 3.68 -9.43
N ASN A 123 8.35 4.65 -10.32
CA ASN A 123 8.66 6.04 -10.01
C ASN A 123 7.47 7.00 -10.26
N GLU A 124 6.29 6.50 -10.59
CA GLU A 124 5.07 7.28 -10.72
C GLU A 124 4.35 7.31 -9.37
N ASP A 125 4.34 8.46 -8.70
CA ASP A 125 3.63 8.63 -7.43
C ASP A 125 2.13 8.77 -7.69
N THR A 126 1.43 7.63 -7.70
CA THR A 126 -0.02 7.59 -7.91
C THR A 126 -0.83 8.16 -6.76
N THR A 127 -0.20 8.56 -5.65
CA THR A 127 -0.91 9.08 -4.48
C THR A 127 -0.90 10.60 -4.40
N GLU A 128 0.02 11.26 -5.11
CA GLU A 128 0.30 12.70 -5.01
C GLU A 128 -0.94 13.59 -5.21
N GLU A 129 -1.84 13.22 -6.13
CA GLU A 129 -3.02 14.03 -6.47
C GLU A 129 -4.01 14.22 -5.30
N TRP A 130 -4.13 13.26 -4.39
CA TRP A 130 -5.16 13.26 -3.33
C TRP A 130 -4.61 13.42 -1.93
N ARG A 131 -3.30 13.58 -1.84
CA ARG A 131 -2.53 13.51 -0.62
C ARG A 131 -2.50 14.89 0.01
N GLU A 132 -3.09 15.00 1.19
CA GLU A 132 -3.13 16.24 1.95
C GLU A 132 -2.11 16.23 3.08
N TRP A 133 -1.78 15.03 3.62
CA TRP A 133 -0.82 14.94 4.73
C TRP A 133 -1.39 15.66 5.95
#